data_AF-A0AAU5DPR4-F1
#
_entry.id   AF-A0AAU5DPR4-F1
#
_cell.length_a   1.000
_cell.length_b   1.000
_cell.length_c   1.000
_cell.angle_alpha   90.00
_cell.angle_beta   90.00
_cell.angle_gamma   90.00
#
_symmetry.space_group_name_H-M   'P 1'
#
loop_
_entity.id
_entity.type
_entity.pdbx_description
1 polymer ?
#
loop_
_entity_poly.entity_id
_entity_poly.type
_entity_poly.pdbx_seq_one_letter_code
_entity_poly.pdbx_strand_id
1 'polypeptide(L)'
;MHLRPAAAAAAFAAVAQGGTIPLMGRLTRQFPEAQFLACGVLGPGANAHGPNESLHVPYARRLTASLSLTLNAYALRAGATSPSPSGA
;
A
#
# COMPACT_ATOMS: atom_id res chain seq x y z
N MET A 1 -30.92 -9.75 -2.68
CA MET A 1 -29.53 -9.36 -2.36
C MET A 1 -28.61 -10.00 -3.38
N HIS A 2 -28.10 -9.20 -4.32
CA HIS A 2 -27.25 -9.66 -5.41
C HIS A 2 -25.79 -9.52 -4.97
N LEU A 3 -25.13 -10.63 -4.65
CA LEU A 3 -23.69 -10.64 -4.35
C LEU A 3 -22.94 -10.31 -5.64
N ARG A 4 -22.26 -9.16 -5.67
CA ARG A 4 -21.32 -8.85 -6.75
C ARG A 4 -20.17 -9.87 -6.70
N PRO A 5 -19.73 -10.41 -7.85
CA PRO A 5 -18.57 -11.28 -7.88
C PRO A 5 -17.35 -10.55 -7.30
N ALA A 6 -16.53 -11.27 -6.54
CA ALA A 6 -15.25 -10.77 -6.07
C ALA A 6 -14.47 -10.23 -7.27
N ALA A 7 -14.18 -8.93 -7.26
CA ALA A 7 -13.37 -8.32 -8.31
C ALA A 7 -12.07 -9.13 -8.42
N ALA A 8 -11.77 -9.63 -9.62
CA ALA A 8 -10.51 -10.33 -9.87
C ALA A 8 -9.36 -9.48 -9.31
N ALA A 9 -8.57 -10.07 -8.41
CA ALA A 9 -7.42 -9.39 -7.84
C ALA A 9 -6.46 -9.05 -8.99
N ALA A 10 -6.36 -7.75 -9.32
CA ALA A 10 -5.42 -7.30 -10.33
C ALA A 10 -4.00 -7.67 -9.90
N ALA A 11 -3.16 -8.08 -10.85
CA ALA A 11 -1.77 -8.40 -10.60
C ALA A 11 -1.05 -7.19 -9.96
N PHE A 12 -0.25 -7.46 -8.94
CA PHE A 12 0.59 -6.44 -8.30
C PHE A 12 1.69 -6.00 -9.27
N ALA A 13 1.88 -4.69 -9.41
CA ALA A 13 2.97 -4.10 -10.19
C ALA A 13 3.87 -3.28 -9.27
N ALA A 14 5.19 -3.48 -9.40
CA ALA A 14 6.20 -2.70 -8.70
C ALA A 14 7.08 -1.98 -9.73
N VAL A 15 7.47 -0.75 -9.40
CA VAL A 15 8.36 0.08 -10.22
C VAL A 15 9.33 0.81 -9.31
N ALA A 16 10.55 1.07 -9.77
CA ALA A 16 11.49 1.94 -9.08
C ALA A 16 11.03 3.41 -9.15
N GLN A 17 11.29 4.17 -8.09
CA GLN A 17 11.02 5.60 -8.02
C GLN A 17 12.34 6.37 -8.15
N GLY A 18 12.41 7.34 -9.07
CA GLY A 18 13.62 8.17 -9.25
C GLY A 18 13.85 9.22 -8.16
N GLY A 19 12.82 9.54 -7.37
CA GLY A 19 12.89 10.48 -6.25
C GLY A 19 13.36 9.85 -4.95
N THR A 20 13.88 10.66 -4.03
CA THR A 20 14.37 10.21 -2.72
C THR A 20 13.27 10.30 -1.65
N ILE A 21 13.12 9.25 -0.85
CA ILE A 21 12.31 9.26 0.38
C ILE A 21 13.26 8.97 1.56
N PRO A 22 13.93 9.97 2.16
CA PRO A 22 15.00 9.75 3.14
C PRO A 22 14.57 8.92 4.37
N LEU A 23 13.30 9.05 4.77
CA LEU A 23 12.72 8.29 5.86
C LEU A 23 12.76 6.78 5.58
N MET A 24 12.52 6.33 4.34
CA MET A 24 12.56 4.91 3.99
C MET A 24 13.93 4.31 4.24
N GLY A 25 15.01 5.01 3.90
CA GLY A 25 16.36 4.53 4.16
C GLY A 25 16.67 4.38 5.66
N ARG A 26 16.05 5.20 6.52
CA ARG A 26 16.17 5.05 7.98
C ARG A 26 15.36 3.86 8.48
N LEU A 27 14.11 3.74 8.03
CA LEU A 27 13.20 2.69 8.46
C LEU A 27 13.69 1.29 8.07
N THR A 28 14.22 1.12 6.85
CA THR A 28 14.73 -0.18 6.40
C THR A 28 15.98 -0.61 7.16
N ARG A 29 16.82 0.33 7.62
CA ARG A 29 17.96 0.02 8.49
C ARG A 29 17.54 -0.34 9.92
N GLN A 30 16.54 0.36 10.45
CA GLN A 30 16.10 0.17 11.84
C GLN A 30 15.21 -1.08 12.00
N PHE A 31 14.43 -1.43 10.98
CA PHE A 31 13.48 -2.54 10.99
C PHE A 31 13.70 -3.45 9.77
N PRO A 32 14.81 -4.22 9.73
CA PRO A 32 15.17 -5.03 8.56
C PRO A 32 14.14 -6.13 8.25
N GLU A 33 13.42 -6.62 9.27
CA GLU A 33 12.40 -7.66 9.13
C GLU A 33 11.02 -7.12 8.72
N ALA A 34 10.84 -5.80 8.68
CA ALA A 34 9.56 -5.19 8.34
C ALA A 34 9.32 -5.20 6.82
N GLN A 35 8.07 -5.48 6.43
CA GLN A 35 7.63 -5.29 5.04
C GLN A 35 7.19 -3.85 4.83
N PHE A 36 7.66 -3.22 3.76
CA PHE A 36 7.31 -1.84 3.41
C PHE A 36 6.53 -1.77 2.10
N LEU A 37 5.48 -0.96 2.09
CA LEU A 37 4.70 -0.63 0.89
C LEU A 37 4.78 0.87 0.63
N ALA A 38 5.61 1.28 -0.33
CA ALA A 38 5.65 2.66 -0.81
C ALA A 38 4.78 2.80 -2.06
N CYS A 39 3.70 3.58 -1.97
CA CYS A 39 2.81 3.87 -3.07
C CYS A 39 2.38 5.34 -3.02
N GLY A 40 1.83 5.86 -4.12
CA GLY A 40 1.46 7.27 -4.21
C GLY A 40 0.65 7.59 -5.46
N VAL A 41 0.40 8.88 -5.67
CA VAL A 41 -0.53 9.41 -6.69
C VAL A 41 0.16 10.25 -7.77
N LEU A 42 1.50 10.26 -7.77
CA LEU A 42 2.32 11.09 -8.65
C LEU A 42 2.46 10.46 -10.05
N GLY A 43 1.34 10.36 -10.76
CA GLY A 43 1.29 9.95 -12.16
C GLY A 43 1.60 11.09 -13.15
N PRO A 44 1.53 10.82 -14.46
CA PRO A 44 1.68 11.84 -15.50
C PRO A 44 0.74 13.04 -15.26
N GLY A 45 1.28 14.25 -15.33
CA GLY A 45 0.52 15.50 -15.13
C GLY A 45 0.25 15.88 -13.66
N ALA A 46 0.66 15.07 -12.68
CA ALA A 46 0.55 15.45 -11.27
C ALA A 46 1.48 16.63 -10.91
N ASN A 47 2.64 16.73 -11.58
CA ASN A 47 3.57 17.86 -11.51
C ASN A 47 3.92 18.32 -10.09
N ALA A 48 4.12 17.37 -9.16
CA ALA A 48 4.54 17.72 -7.79
C ALA A 48 5.75 18.64 -7.82
N HIS A 49 5.69 19.74 -7.06
CA HIS A 49 6.72 20.79 -7.00
C HIS A 49 6.86 21.64 -8.29
N GLY A 50 5.89 21.59 -9.21
CA GLY A 50 5.85 22.42 -10.41
C GLY A 50 4.53 23.19 -10.56
N PRO A 51 4.42 24.06 -11.59
CA PRO A 51 3.15 24.69 -11.94
C PRO A 51 2.10 23.63 -12.30
N ASN A 52 0.83 23.95 -12.02
CA ASN A 52 -0.30 23.05 -12.27
C ASN A 52 -0.18 21.70 -11.54
N GLU A 53 0.38 21.71 -10.32
CA GLU A 53 0.35 20.56 -9.43
C GLU A 53 -1.10 20.12 -9.19
N SER A 54 -1.39 18.83 -9.41
CA SER A 54 -2.76 18.34 -9.41
C SER A 54 -2.88 16.91 -8.91
N LEU A 55 -4.10 16.56 -8.49
CA LEU A 55 -4.43 15.23 -7.99
C LEU A 55 -5.51 14.58 -8.87
N HIS A 56 -5.22 13.40 -9.41
CA HIS A 56 -6.23 12.62 -10.11
C HIS A 56 -7.16 11.90 -9.12
N VAL A 57 -8.27 12.56 -8.76
CA VAL A 57 -9.23 12.11 -7.71
C VAL A 57 -9.73 10.67 -7.92
N PRO A 58 -10.11 10.22 -9.13
CA PRO A 58 -10.55 8.84 -9.31
C PRO A 58 -9.46 7.81 -8.99
N TYR A 59 -8.19 8.13 -9.24
CA TYR A 59 -7.07 7.25 -8.91
C TYR A 59 -6.80 7.24 -7.42
N ALA A 60 -6.78 8.41 -6.78
CA ALA A 60 -6.59 8.52 -5.34
C ALA A 60 -7.62 7.69 -4.56
N ARG A 61 -8.92 7.76 -4.95
CA ARG A 61 -9.98 6.94 -4.34
C ARG A 61 -9.72 5.43 -4.47
N ARG A 62 -9.27 4.97 -5.64
CA ARG A 62 -8.94 3.56 -5.87
C ARG A 62 -7.71 3.13 -5.06
N LEU A 63 -6.67 3.96 -5.01
CA LEU A 63 -5.48 3.70 -4.21
C LEU A 63 -5.82 3.56 -2.72
N THR A 64 -6.64 4.46 -2.18
CA THR A 64 -7.11 4.39 -0.79
C THR A 64 -7.93 3.12 -0.52
N ALA A 65 -8.80 2.73 -1.44
CA ALA A 65 -9.54 1.47 -1.34
C ALA A 65 -8.60 0.25 -1.36
N SER A 66 -7.61 0.23 -2.26
CA SER A 66 -6.60 -0.82 -2.31
C SER A 66 -5.80 -0.93 -1.01
N LEU A 67 -5.35 0.19 -0.44
CA LEU A 67 -4.66 0.22 0.85
C LEU A 67 -5.54 -0.34 1.99
N SER A 68 -6.82 0.02 2.01
CA SER A 68 -7.77 -0.49 3.00
C SER A 68 -7.93 -2.01 2.90
N LEU A 69 -8.02 -2.54 1.67
CA LEU A 69 -8.07 -3.98 1.42
C LEU A 69 -6.77 -4.68 1.82
N THR A 70 -5.61 -4.09 1.54
CA THR A 70 -4.30 -4.62 1.95
C THR A 70 -4.18 -4.70 3.46
N LEU A 71 -4.56 -3.63 4.18
CA LEU A 71 -4.54 -3.62 5.65
C LEU A 71 -5.50 -4.66 6.25
N ASN A 72 -6.71 -4.79 5.70
CA ASN A 72 -7.66 -5.81 6.12
C ASN A 72 -7.10 -7.22 5.89
N ALA A 73 -6.54 -7.50 4.71
CA ALA A 73 -5.92 -8.79 4.41
C ALA A 73 -4.72 -9.08 5.32
N TYR A 74 -3.91 -8.07 5.63
CA TYR A 74 -2.81 -8.19 6.59
C TYR A 74 -3.31 -8.54 7.99
N ALA A 75 -4.33 -7.84 8.49
CA ALA A 75 -4.91 -8.10 9.82
C ALA A 75 -5.48 -9.53 9.93
N LEU A 76 -6.20 -9.98 8.89
CA LEU A 76 -6.74 -11.34 8.84
C LEU A 76 -5.64 -12.41 8.81
N ARG A 77 -4.54 -12.16 8.10
CA ARG A 77 -3.37 -13.06 8.12
C ARG A 77 -2.68 -13.05 9.48
N ALA A 78 -2.48 -11.88 10.08
CA ALA A 78 -1.82 -11.73 11.36
C ALA A 78 -2.60 -12.44 12.49
N GLY A 79 -3.95 -12.36 12.47
CA GLY A 79 -4.82 -13.08 13.38
C GLY A 79 -4.80 -14.61 13.21
N ALA A 80 -4.45 -15.11 12.03
CA ALA A 80 -4.23 -16.55 11.79
C ALA A 80 -2.86 -17.04 12.27
N THR A 81 -1.92 -16.14 12.55
CA THR A 81 -0.53 -16.46 12.96
C THR A 81 -0.22 -16.13 14.42
N SER A 82 -1.20 -15.74 15.24
CA SER A 82 -0.96 -15.60 16.69
C SER A 82 -0.57 -16.96 17.28
N PRO A 83 0.58 -17.09 17.95
CA PRO A 83 0.95 -18.35 18.60
C PRO A 83 -0.15 -18.73 19.60
N SER A 84 -0.62 -19.98 19.54
CA SER A 84 -1.46 -20.55 20.59
C SER A 84 -0.74 -20.39 21.94
N PRO A 85 -1.41 -19.97 23.02
CA PRO A 85 -0.83 -20.02 24.35
C PRO A 85 -0.69 -21.50 24.77
N SER A 86 0.38 -22.16 24.32
CA SER A 86 0.69 -23.52 24.73
C SER A 86 1.53 -23.50 26.01
N GLY A 87 0.88 -23.85 27.12
CA GLY A 87 1.45 -24.64 28.21
C GLY A 87 2.42 -23.93 29.15
N ALA A 88 1.88 -23.22 30.13
CA ALA A 88 2.43 -23.22 31.48
C ALA A 88 1.64 -24.22 32.33
#